data_AF-A0A832LV03-F1
#
_entry.id   AF-A0A832LV03-F1
#
_cell.length_a   1.000
_cell.length_b   1.000
_cell.length_c   1.000
_cell.angle_alpha   90.00
_cell.angle_beta   90.00
_cell.angle_gamma   90.00
#
_symmetry.space_group_name_H-M   'P 1'
#
loop_
_entity.id
_entity.type
_entity.pdbx_description
1 polymer ?
#
loop_
_entity_poly.entity_id
_entity_poly.type
_entity_poly.pdbx_seq_one_letter_code
_entity_poly.pdbx_strand_id
1 'polypeptide(L)'
;ANPPEGFVRIGSPFMTAFLLETLLNLNRRQAILERIREDWGYMVQMGAVTCWEQFKGERMPNPLHAHRTEFFTRSHCHAWSAAPAYFLPITVLSAKPLAAGWERFELSPFLGDLRWAYGRLPLPEGALDFALERTESGVRGHVVIPEGYTAVIQGKEYGAGRHEVSL
;
A
#
# COMPACT_ATOMS: atom_id res chain seq x y z
N ALA A 1 3.20 3.59 -14.62
CA ALA A 1 2.94 2.87 -15.88
C ALA A 1 2.76 3.90 -16.96
N ASN A 2 3.64 3.91 -17.96
CA ASN A 2 3.60 4.85 -19.08
C ASN A 2 2.85 4.15 -20.22
N PRO A 3 1.55 4.42 -20.42
CA PRO A 3 0.82 3.78 -21.51
C PRO A 3 1.42 4.22 -22.86
N PRO A 4 1.34 3.37 -23.90
CA PRO A 4 1.75 3.75 -25.24
C PRO A 4 1.07 5.02 -25.73
N GLU A 5 1.68 5.68 -26.71
CA GLU A 5 1.06 6.83 -27.36
C GLU A 5 -0.32 6.47 -27.93
N GLY A 6 -1.30 7.38 -27.78
CA GLY A 6 -2.68 7.16 -28.22
C GLY A 6 -3.56 6.36 -27.26
N PHE A 7 -3.01 5.76 -26.19
CA PHE A 7 -3.83 5.05 -25.21
C PHE A 7 -4.48 6.01 -24.20
N VAL A 8 -5.74 5.71 -23.85
CA VAL A 8 -6.45 6.41 -22.77
C VAL A 8 -5.74 6.17 -21.44
N ARG A 9 -5.55 7.24 -20.67
CA ARG A 9 -4.89 7.19 -19.36
C ARG A 9 -5.92 6.94 -18.26
N ILE A 10 -5.43 6.40 -17.14
CA ILE A 10 -6.21 6.27 -15.91
C ILE A 10 -6.60 7.67 -15.42
N GLY A 11 -7.91 7.95 -15.34
CA GLY A 11 -8.45 9.24 -14.92
C GLY A 11 -8.92 9.33 -13.47
N SER A 12 -8.83 8.25 -12.68
CA SER A 12 -9.26 8.26 -11.28
C SER A 12 -8.42 7.34 -10.39
N PRO A 13 -8.29 7.65 -9.08
CA PRO A 13 -7.63 6.75 -8.14
C PRO A 13 -8.39 5.44 -7.95
N PHE A 14 -9.71 5.43 -8.18
CA PHE A 14 -10.50 4.21 -8.27
C PHE A 14 -9.94 3.26 -9.33
N MET A 15 -9.72 3.75 -10.56
CA MET A 15 -9.14 2.90 -11.61
C MET A 15 -7.67 2.56 -11.33
N THR A 16 -6.93 3.45 -10.64
CA THR A 16 -5.58 3.12 -10.15
C THR A 16 -5.60 1.90 -9.22
N ALA A 17 -6.65 1.66 -8.42
CA ALA A 17 -6.72 0.50 -7.52
C ALA A 17 -6.57 -0.84 -8.29
N PHE A 18 -7.21 -0.99 -9.45
CA PHE A 18 -7.07 -2.18 -10.31
C PHE A 18 -5.68 -2.30 -10.93
N LEU A 19 -5.04 -1.18 -11.23
CA LEU A 19 -3.63 -1.19 -11.62
C LEU A 19 -2.75 -1.69 -10.48
N LEU A 20 -2.96 -1.22 -9.25
CA LEU A 20 -2.19 -1.65 -8.08
C LEU A 20 -2.38 -3.14 -7.81
N GLU A 21 -3.61 -3.65 -7.95
CA GLU A 21 -3.91 -5.09 -7.88
C GLU A 21 -3.16 -5.89 -8.95
N THR A 22 -3.17 -5.40 -10.19
CA THR A 22 -2.41 -6.01 -11.30
C THR A 22 -0.92 -6.04 -10.99
N LEU A 23 -0.36 -4.93 -10.51
CA LEU A 23 1.05 -4.85 -10.13
C LEU A 23 1.37 -5.81 -8.98
N LEU A 24 0.47 -5.95 -8.00
CA LEU A 24 0.63 -6.88 -6.88
C LEU A 24 0.68 -8.33 -7.37
N ASN A 25 -0.24 -8.71 -8.27
CA ASN A 25 -0.29 -10.04 -8.88
C ASN A 25 0.95 -10.34 -9.75
N LEU A 26 1.54 -9.31 -10.36
CA LEU A 26 2.81 -9.42 -11.10
C LEU A 26 4.05 -9.29 -10.20
N ASN A 27 3.88 -9.27 -8.87
CA ASN A 27 4.93 -9.05 -7.87
C ASN A 27 5.78 -7.78 -8.12
N ARG A 28 5.19 -6.75 -8.73
CA ARG A 28 5.81 -5.45 -9.00
C ARG A 28 5.60 -4.48 -7.85
N ARG A 29 5.96 -4.92 -6.64
CA ARG A 29 5.69 -4.19 -5.38
C ARG A 29 6.35 -2.82 -5.30
N GLN A 30 7.56 -2.66 -5.84
CA GLN A 30 8.21 -1.35 -5.92
C GLN A 30 7.39 -0.34 -6.74
N ALA A 31 6.82 -0.78 -7.87
CA ALA A 31 5.98 0.06 -8.71
C ALA A 31 4.67 0.48 -8.03
N ILE A 32 4.17 -0.30 -7.06
CA ILE A 32 3.01 0.08 -6.23
C ILE A 32 3.39 1.27 -5.33
N LEU A 33 4.54 1.20 -4.65
CA LEU A 33 5.02 2.27 -3.78
C LEU A 33 5.30 3.56 -4.56
N GLU A 34 5.91 3.43 -5.74
CA GLU A 34 6.13 4.55 -6.66
C GLU A 34 4.81 5.17 -7.10
N ARG A 35 3.85 4.35 -7.56
CA ARG A 35 2.56 4.86 -8.03
C ARG A 35 1.75 5.52 -6.92
N ILE A 36 1.80 4.98 -5.69
CA ILE A 36 1.14 5.60 -4.53
C ILE A 36 1.75 6.97 -4.23
N ARG A 37 3.09 7.06 -4.22
CA ARG A 37 3.80 8.34 -4.03
C ARG A 37 3.46 9.34 -5.13
N GLU A 38 3.39 8.92 -6.37
CA GLU A 38 3.06 9.78 -7.50
C GLU A 38 1.63 10.33 -7.41
N ASP A 39 0.62 9.46 -7.23
CA ASP A 39 -0.79 9.85 -7.32
C ASP A 39 -1.31 10.49 -6.02
N TRP A 40 -1.10 9.85 -4.87
CA TRP A 40 -1.60 10.35 -3.59
C TRP A 40 -0.63 11.32 -2.92
N GLY A 41 0.69 11.15 -3.13
CA GLY A 41 1.65 12.16 -2.68
C GLY A 41 1.40 13.51 -3.34
N TYR A 42 0.92 13.53 -4.59
CA TYR A 42 0.46 14.76 -5.23
C TYR A 42 -0.76 15.37 -4.55
N MET A 43 -1.77 14.57 -4.17
CA MET A 43 -2.91 15.08 -3.40
C MET A 43 -2.45 15.73 -2.08
N VAL A 44 -1.54 15.08 -1.36
CA VAL A 44 -0.97 15.59 -0.10
C VAL A 44 -0.21 16.90 -0.33
N GLN A 45 0.62 16.98 -1.38
CA GLN A 45 1.34 18.20 -1.76
C GLN A 45 0.40 19.37 -2.05
N MET A 46 -0.79 19.08 -2.57
CA MET A 46 -1.83 20.07 -2.86
C MET A 46 -2.73 20.37 -1.64
N GLY A 47 -2.39 19.85 -0.47
CA GLY A 47 -3.09 20.11 0.79
C GLY A 47 -4.33 19.25 1.01
N ALA A 48 -4.51 18.16 0.27
CA ALA A 48 -5.62 17.24 0.50
C ALA A 48 -5.45 16.50 1.83
N VAL A 49 -6.55 16.45 2.59
CA VAL A 49 -6.68 15.65 3.84
C VAL A 49 -7.56 14.41 3.64
N THR A 50 -8.10 14.23 2.44
CA THR A 50 -8.96 13.12 2.00
C THR A 50 -8.60 12.72 0.57
N CYS A 51 -9.06 11.56 0.11
CA CYS A 51 -8.78 11.09 -1.25
C CYS A 51 -9.77 11.67 -2.27
N TRP A 52 -9.25 12.26 -3.34
CA TRP A 52 -10.04 12.88 -4.42
C TRP A 52 -10.76 11.86 -5.30
N GLU A 53 -11.88 12.24 -5.88
CA GLU A 53 -12.68 11.37 -6.74
C GLU A 53 -11.99 11.04 -8.08
N GLN A 54 -11.36 12.04 -8.71
CA GLN A 54 -10.74 11.92 -10.05
C GLN A 54 -9.37 12.62 -10.10
N PHE A 55 -8.56 12.26 -11.10
CA PHE A 55 -7.43 13.05 -11.54
C PHE A 55 -7.91 13.95 -12.69
N LYS A 56 -8.25 15.21 -12.39
CA LYS A 56 -8.77 16.15 -13.38
C LYS A 56 -7.72 17.19 -13.75
N GLY A 57 -7.70 17.58 -15.02
CA GLY A 57 -6.81 18.60 -15.54
C GLY A 57 -5.33 18.23 -15.50
N GLU A 58 -4.48 19.20 -15.83
CA GLU A 58 -3.04 19.06 -15.71
C GLU A 58 -2.61 19.21 -14.24
N ARG A 59 -1.57 18.48 -13.85
CA ARG A 59 -0.99 18.63 -12.50
C ARG A 59 -0.37 20.01 -12.36
N MET A 60 -0.86 20.76 -11.37
CA MET A 60 -0.32 22.05 -10.99
C MET A 60 0.79 21.90 -9.95
N PRO A 61 1.83 22.78 -9.97
CA PRO A 61 2.92 22.72 -8.99
C PRO A 61 2.51 23.16 -7.59
N ASN A 62 1.44 23.95 -7.47
CA ASN A 62 0.86 24.41 -6.21
C ASN A 62 -0.62 24.80 -6.42
N PRO A 63 -1.43 24.91 -5.35
CA PRO A 63 -2.87 25.22 -5.47
C PRO A 63 -3.16 26.70 -5.78
N LEU A 64 -2.16 27.58 -5.73
CA LEU A 64 -2.34 29.00 -6.02
C LEU A 64 -2.67 29.12 -7.52
N HIS A 65 -3.88 29.58 -7.83
CA HIS A 65 -4.49 29.65 -9.17
C HIS A 65 -5.21 28.40 -9.69
N ALA A 66 -5.26 27.30 -8.94
CA ALA A 66 -6.00 26.10 -9.37
C ALA A 66 -7.49 26.37 -9.67
N HIS A 67 -8.09 27.35 -8.98
CA HIS A 67 -9.48 27.81 -9.20
C HIS A 67 -9.77 28.37 -10.60
N ARG A 68 -8.74 28.67 -11.39
CA ARG A 68 -8.89 29.19 -12.77
C ARG A 68 -8.75 28.10 -13.83
N THR A 69 -8.69 26.85 -13.41
CA THR A 69 -8.38 25.70 -14.26
C THR A 69 -9.40 24.59 -14.04
N GLU A 70 -9.33 23.55 -14.86
CA GLU A 70 -10.10 22.32 -14.64
C GLU A 70 -9.49 21.39 -13.59
N PHE A 71 -8.52 21.86 -12.79
CA PHE A 71 -7.77 21.06 -11.83
C PHE A 71 -8.64 20.35 -10.79
N PHE A 72 -9.65 21.03 -10.26
CA PHE A 72 -10.44 20.47 -9.17
C PHE A 72 -11.32 19.33 -9.65
N THR A 73 -11.14 18.17 -9.00
CA THR A 73 -12.11 17.07 -9.03
C THR A 73 -13.48 17.55 -8.52
N ARG A 74 -14.56 16.85 -8.87
CA ARG A 74 -15.89 17.18 -8.37
C ARG A 74 -16.00 16.93 -6.85
N SER A 75 -15.72 15.71 -6.39
CA SER A 75 -15.61 15.41 -4.95
C SER A 75 -14.17 15.31 -4.49
N HIS A 76 -13.85 16.00 -3.39
CA HIS A 76 -12.56 15.95 -2.70
C HIS A 76 -12.46 14.84 -1.64
N CYS A 77 -13.56 14.12 -1.38
CA CYS A 77 -13.61 13.04 -0.40
C CYS A 77 -14.41 11.88 -0.96
N HIS A 78 -13.70 10.87 -1.48
CA HIS A 78 -14.32 9.69 -2.08
C HIS A 78 -13.60 8.42 -1.65
N ALA A 79 -14.27 7.59 -0.85
CA ALA A 79 -13.67 6.40 -0.24
C ALA A 79 -13.18 5.37 -1.27
N TRP A 80 -13.76 5.34 -2.48
CA TRP A 80 -13.29 4.49 -3.59
C TRP A 80 -11.85 4.80 -4.05
N SER A 81 -11.28 5.91 -3.58
CA SER A 81 -9.96 6.40 -3.92
C SER A 81 -8.97 6.16 -2.78
N ALA A 82 -9.40 5.52 -1.68
CA ALA A 82 -8.58 5.21 -0.52
C ALA A 82 -7.72 3.94 -0.71
N ALA A 83 -7.36 3.62 -1.95
CA ALA A 83 -6.56 2.45 -2.29
C ALA A 83 -5.27 2.30 -1.45
N PRO A 84 -4.52 3.37 -1.09
CA PRO A 84 -3.31 3.22 -0.27
C PRO A 84 -3.56 2.60 1.10
N ALA A 85 -4.75 2.78 1.68
CA ALA A 85 -5.10 2.16 2.97
C ALA A 85 -5.08 0.63 2.91
N TYR A 86 -5.42 0.05 1.75
CA TYR A 86 -5.33 -1.39 1.50
C TYR A 86 -3.94 -1.78 0.96
N PHE A 87 -3.44 -1.04 -0.04
CA PHE A 87 -2.25 -1.43 -0.78
C PHE A 87 -0.94 -1.22 -0.02
N LEU A 88 -0.84 -0.27 0.90
CA LEU A 88 0.39 -0.10 1.71
C LEU A 88 0.66 -1.33 2.59
N PRO A 89 -0.25 -1.77 3.48
CA PRO A 89 0.03 -2.92 4.34
C PRO A 89 0.23 -4.21 3.55
N ILE A 90 -0.57 -4.47 2.51
CA ILE A 90 -0.41 -5.68 1.68
C ILE A 90 0.86 -5.65 0.83
N THR A 91 1.35 -4.47 0.41
CA THR A 91 2.63 -4.38 -0.32
C THR A 91 3.80 -4.64 0.62
N VAL A 92 3.74 -4.09 1.84
CA VAL A 92 4.80 -4.24 2.84
C VAL A 92 4.85 -5.65 3.43
N LEU A 93 3.71 -6.25 3.77
CA LEU A 93 3.67 -7.57 4.42
C LEU A 93 3.48 -8.72 3.42
N SER A 94 2.84 -8.44 2.28
CA SER A 94 2.35 -9.46 1.33
C SER A 94 1.60 -10.59 2.03
N ALA A 95 0.77 -10.23 3.01
CA ALA A 95 0.04 -11.16 3.84
C ALA A 95 -1.01 -11.91 3.00
N LYS A 96 -0.96 -13.25 2.99
CA LYS A 96 -1.91 -14.08 2.22
C LYS A 96 -2.55 -15.13 3.13
N PRO A 97 -3.88 -15.25 3.15
CA PRO A 97 -4.52 -16.31 3.92
C PRO A 97 -4.19 -17.68 3.30
N LEU A 98 -3.80 -18.62 4.15
CA LEU A 98 -3.58 -20.03 3.80
C LEU A 98 -4.71 -20.93 4.34
N ALA A 99 -5.54 -20.40 5.24
CA ALA A 99 -6.74 -21.03 5.77
C ALA A 99 -7.87 -20.00 5.91
N ALA A 100 -9.11 -20.48 6.02
CA ALA A 100 -10.26 -19.63 6.31
C ALA A 100 -10.08 -18.89 7.64
N GLY A 101 -10.67 -17.71 7.77
CA GLY A 101 -10.57 -16.92 9.00
C GLY A 101 -9.16 -16.38 9.33
N TRP A 102 -8.21 -16.50 8.40
CA TRP A 102 -6.80 -16.14 8.62
C TRP A 102 -6.08 -16.95 9.71
N GLU A 103 -6.64 -18.05 10.23
CA GLU A 103 -6.00 -18.89 11.27
C GLU A 103 -4.55 -19.27 10.91
N ARG A 104 -4.28 -19.43 9.60
CA ARG A 104 -2.95 -19.61 9.03
C ARG A 104 -2.76 -18.67 7.85
N PHE A 105 -1.64 -17.95 7.80
CA PHE A 105 -1.32 -17.03 6.69
C PHE A 105 0.18 -17.01 6.37
N GLU A 106 0.52 -16.65 5.14
CA GLU A 106 1.89 -16.38 4.71
C GLU A 106 2.21 -14.89 4.86
N LEU A 107 3.43 -14.58 5.31
CA LEU A 107 4.01 -13.25 5.20
C LEU A 107 5.26 -13.31 4.30
N SER A 108 5.33 -12.38 3.36
CA SER A 108 6.53 -12.14 2.56
C SER A 108 6.89 -10.67 2.62
N PRO A 109 7.51 -10.20 3.73
CA PRO A 109 7.68 -8.78 3.93
C PRO A 109 8.66 -8.16 2.91
N PHE A 110 8.44 -6.89 2.59
CA PHE A 110 9.17 -6.16 1.56
C PHE A 110 9.15 -4.67 1.89
N LEU A 111 10.34 -4.08 2.00
CA LEU A 111 10.47 -2.63 2.17
C LEU A 111 10.69 -1.90 0.85
N GLY A 112 11.04 -2.55 -0.26
CA GLY A 112 11.29 -1.87 -1.54
C GLY A 112 12.43 -0.87 -1.44
N ASP A 113 12.12 0.42 -1.48
CA ASP A 113 13.03 1.54 -1.20
C ASP A 113 12.73 2.29 0.12
N LEU A 114 11.75 1.83 0.90
CA LEU A 114 11.47 2.35 2.24
C LEU A 114 12.63 2.05 3.19
N ARG A 115 12.89 2.99 4.11
CA ARG A 115 13.87 2.80 5.20
C ARG A 115 13.32 1.93 6.32
N TRP A 116 12.04 2.05 6.62
CA TRP A 116 11.35 1.29 7.65
C TRP A 116 9.85 1.31 7.39
N ALA A 117 9.13 0.36 7.99
CA ALA A 117 7.68 0.34 8.08
C ALA A 117 7.25 -0.36 9.36
N TYR A 118 6.28 0.21 10.07
CA TYR A 118 5.63 -0.46 11.19
C TYR A 118 4.12 -0.25 11.10
N GLY A 119 3.36 -1.13 11.73
CA GLY A 119 1.92 -1.02 11.73
C GLY A 119 1.23 -2.20 12.37
N ARG A 120 -0.10 -2.15 12.29
CA ARG A 120 -1.02 -3.14 12.83
C ARG A 120 -1.99 -3.55 11.74
N LEU A 121 -2.01 -4.83 11.39
CA LEU A 121 -2.96 -5.41 10.45
C LEU A 121 -4.10 -6.06 11.25
N PRO A 122 -5.34 -5.56 11.16
CA PRO A 122 -6.46 -6.20 11.84
C PRO A 122 -6.72 -7.59 11.25
N LEU A 123 -6.94 -8.56 12.13
CA LEU A 123 -7.39 -9.90 11.82
C LEU A 123 -8.85 -10.06 12.31
N PRO A 124 -9.59 -11.11 11.92
CA PRO A 124 -10.96 -11.31 12.40
C PRO A 124 -11.07 -11.25 13.93
N GLU A 125 -10.07 -11.81 14.62
CA GLU A 125 -9.91 -11.74 16.07
C GLU A 125 -8.49 -11.25 16.40
N GLY A 126 -8.35 -10.07 16.99
CA GLY A 126 -7.04 -9.49 17.32
C GLY A 126 -6.36 -8.82 16.12
N ALA A 127 -5.03 -8.68 16.19
CA ALA A 127 -4.26 -8.02 15.15
C ALA A 127 -2.81 -8.51 15.12
N LEU A 128 -2.22 -8.51 13.92
CA LEU A 128 -0.80 -8.71 13.69
C LEU A 128 -0.09 -7.36 13.78
N ASP A 129 0.83 -7.21 14.73
CA ASP A 129 1.74 -6.06 14.77
C ASP A 129 3.04 -6.39 14.03
N PHE A 130 3.63 -5.40 13.38
CA PHE A 130 4.93 -5.54 12.73
C PHE A 130 5.74 -4.26 12.84
N ALA A 131 7.06 -4.41 12.85
CA ALA A 131 8.00 -3.33 12.62
C ALA A 131 9.22 -3.87 11.89
N LEU A 132 9.59 -3.23 10.80
CA LEU A 132 10.64 -3.62 9.88
C LEU A 132 11.51 -2.41 9.58
N GLU A 133 12.81 -2.63 9.48
CA GLU A 133 13.81 -1.64 9.10
C GLU A 133 14.77 -2.22 8.07
N ARG A 134 15.22 -1.37 7.16
CA ARG A 134 16.28 -1.69 6.23
C ARG A 134 17.62 -1.57 6.93
N THR A 135 18.44 -2.60 6.79
CA THR A 135 19.84 -2.62 7.20
C THR A 135 20.74 -2.61 5.97
N GLU A 136 22.06 -2.54 6.17
CA GLU A 136 23.03 -2.72 5.09
C GLU A 136 22.95 -4.12 4.46
N SER A 137 22.52 -5.11 5.24
CA SER A 137 22.49 -6.52 4.88
C SER A 137 21.12 -7.05 4.43
N GLY A 138 20.07 -6.22 4.45
CA GLY A 138 18.71 -6.66 4.09
C GLY A 138 17.63 -5.93 4.87
N VAL A 139 16.64 -6.68 5.34
CA VAL A 139 15.57 -6.16 6.21
C VAL A 139 15.59 -6.91 7.52
N ARG A 140 15.49 -6.20 8.64
CA ARG A 140 15.35 -6.78 9.98
C ARG A 140 14.13 -6.22 10.68
N GLY A 141 13.56 -6.96 11.62
CA GLY A 141 12.51 -6.46 12.47
C GLY A 141 11.84 -7.55 13.25
N HIS A 142 10.57 -7.34 13.57
CA HIS A 142 9.75 -8.32 14.27
C HIS A 142 8.30 -8.29 13.82
N VAL A 143 7.63 -9.41 14.04
CA VAL A 143 6.17 -9.54 13.97
C VAL A 143 5.66 -10.02 15.33
N VAL A 144 4.45 -9.61 15.69
CA VAL A 144 3.74 -10.11 16.88
C VAL A 144 2.45 -10.76 16.42
N ILE A 145 2.42 -12.08 16.50
CA ILE A 145 1.30 -12.91 16.04
C ILE A 145 0.34 -13.09 17.23
N PRO A 146 -0.95 -12.78 17.09
CA PRO A 146 -1.92 -12.97 18.17
C PRO A 146 -2.21 -14.45 18.43
N GLU A 147 -2.76 -14.76 19.61
CA GLU A 147 -3.23 -16.10 19.96
C GLU A 147 -4.24 -16.64 18.95
N GLY A 148 -4.14 -17.94 18.65
CA GLY A 148 -5.00 -18.60 17.66
C GLY A 148 -4.55 -18.46 16.19
N TYR A 149 -3.45 -17.75 15.93
CA TYR A 149 -2.93 -17.54 14.58
C TYR A 149 -1.54 -18.14 14.38
N THR A 150 -1.26 -18.56 13.14
CA THR A 150 0.05 -19.03 12.70
C THR A 150 0.49 -18.30 11.43
N ALA A 151 1.70 -17.73 11.45
CA ALA A 151 2.32 -17.15 10.27
C ALA A 151 3.37 -18.09 9.67
N VAL A 152 3.41 -18.18 8.34
CA VAL A 152 4.50 -18.80 7.57
C VAL A 152 5.38 -17.67 7.04
N ILE A 153 6.66 -17.67 7.42
CA ILE A 153 7.65 -16.67 6.98
C ILE A 153 8.86 -17.43 6.45
N GLN A 154 9.25 -17.19 5.19
CA GLN A 154 10.33 -17.92 4.51
C GLN A 154 10.21 -19.45 4.62
N GLY A 155 8.96 -19.97 4.60
CA GLY A 155 8.66 -21.40 4.70
C GLY A 155 8.69 -21.98 6.12
N LYS A 156 9.00 -21.19 7.15
CA LYS A 156 8.95 -21.62 8.56
C LYS A 156 7.67 -21.12 9.24
N GLU A 157 7.10 -21.96 10.10
CA GLU A 157 5.91 -21.63 10.89
C GLU A 157 6.26 -20.97 12.22
N TYR A 158 5.46 -19.96 12.57
CA TYR A 158 5.54 -19.19 13.79
C TYR A 158 4.14 -19.09 14.39
N GLY A 159 3.96 -19.61 15.60
CA GLY A 159 2.71 -19.46 16.35
C GLY A 159 2.60 -18.08 17.02
N ALA A 160 1.69 -17.97 17.99
CA ALA A 160 1.50 -16.74 18.75
C ALA A 160 2.79 -16.26 19.44
N GLY A 161 2.90 -14.94 19.61
CA GLY A 161 4.02 -14.28 20.27
C GLY A 161 4.86 -13.39 19.35
N ARG A 162 5.92 -12.84 19.92
CA ARG A 162 6.86 -11.95 19.21
C ARG A 162 7.97 -12.76 18.57
N HIS A 163 8.18 -12.58 17.26
CA HIS A 163 9.20 -13.27 16.49
C HIS A 163 10.06 -12.26 15.74
N GLU A 164 11.37 -12.35 15.91
CA GLU A 164 12.33 -11.57 15.13
C GLU A 164 12.43 -12.15 13.72
N VAL A 165 12.48 -11.27 12.72
CA VAL A 165 12.58 -11.61 11.31
C VAL A 165 13.77 -10.91 10.68
N SER A 166 14.47 -11.65 9.82
CA SER A 166 15.58 -11.14 9.00
C SER A 166 15.38 -11.66 7.58
N LEU A 167 15.35 -10.76 6.60
CA LEU A 167 15.04 -11.04 5.20
C LEU A 167 16.15 -10.57 4.27
#